data_AF-A0A1B6KC58-F1
#
_entry.id   AF-A0A1B6KC58-F1
#
_cell.length_a   1.000
_cell.length_b   1.000
_cell.length_c   1.000
_cell.angle_alpha   90.00
_cell.angle_beta   90.00
_cell.angle_gamma   90.00
#
_symmetry.space_group_name_H-M   'P 1'
#
loop_
_entity.id
_entity.type
_entity.pdbx_description
1 polymer ?
#
loop_
_entity_poly.entity_id
_entity_poly.type
_entity_poly.pdbx_seq_one_letter_code
_entity_poly.pdbx_strand_id
1 'polypeptide(L)'
;DCFRGYCAPHVLEVQVESFMKHPLFDKTKFINDICLIRLAENVTFSDYIKPICLPSEVETKEQSTEQTNMTVAGWGALESDPETRLPHVLQEVEVVVWTTVYCQLIFGIEMDRERQMCAGGLEPAQGPCPGDSGGPLMYHNTTGGPGRQVLVGVVSAGYPCTQEDPTPSPAIFARVSTFMPWILNNIRL
;
A
#
# COMPACT_ATOMS: atom_id res chain seq x y z
N ASP A 1 -14.77 1.98 17.53
CA ASP A 1 -14.51 3.37 17.10
C ASP A 1 -15.67 4.29 17.40
N CYS A 2 -15.57 5.05 18.50
CA CYS A 2 -16.55 6.08 18.84
C CYS A 2 -15.81 7.39 19.14
N PHE A 3 -16.24 8.47 18.52
CA PHE A 3 -15.71 9.80 18.79
C PHE A 3 -16.86 10.76 19.11
N ARG A 4 -16.82 11.36 20.30
CA ARG A 4 -17.84 12.30 20.80
C ARG A 4 -19.29 11.78 20.71
N GLY A 5 -19.49 10.50 21.03
CA GLY A 5 -20.82 9.87 21.02
C GLY A 5 -21.30 9.40 19.65
N TYR A 6 -20.54 9.64 18.58
CA TYR A 6 -20.79 9.08 17.26
C TYR A 6 -19.88 7.87 17.07
N CYS A 7 -20.49 6.69 16.96
CA CYS A 7 -19.79 5.45 16.72
C CYS A 7 -19.88 5.07 15.25
N ALA A 8 -18.79 4.50 14.73
CA ALA A 8 -18.87 3.77 13.48
C ALA A 8 -19.88 2.60 13.64
N PRO A 9 -20.58 2.22 12.56
CA PRO A 9 -21.37 1.00 12.55
C PRO A 9 -20.46 -0.22 12.78
N HIS A 10 -21.09 -1.37 13.05
CA HIS A 10 -20.36 -2.63 13.13
C HIS A 10 -19.60 -2.92 11.83
N VAL A 11 -18.46 -3.60 11.97
CA VAL A 11 -17.68 -4.07 10.82
C VAL A 11 -18.56 -4.95 9.93
N LEU A 12 -18.39 -4.81 8.62
CA LEU A 12 -19.03 -5.68 7.64
C LEU A 12 -18.03 -6.80 7.28
N GLU A 13 -18.39 -8.03 7.60
CA GLU A 13 -17.62 -9.22 7.20
C GLU A 13 -18.24 -9.82 5.95
N VAL A 14 -17.45 -9.95 4.88
CA VAL A 14 -17.89 -10.48 3.59
C VAL A 14 -16.99 -11.62 3.17
N GLN A 15 -17.59 -12.71 2.69
CA GLN A 15 -16.83 -13.87 2.22
C GLN A 15 -16.08 -13.58 0.93
N VAL A 16 -14.95 -14.24 0.74
CA VAL A 16 -14.19 -14.20 -0.52
C VAL A 16 -14.77 -15.23 -1.49
N GLU A 17 -15.21 -14.79 -2.66
CA GLU A 17 -15.64 -15.68 -3.75
C GLU A 17 -14.43 -16.33 -4.42
N SER A 18 -13.43 -15.50 -4.75
CA SER A 18 -12.24 -15.93 -5.47
C SER A 18 -11.11 -14.93 -5.29
N PHE A 19 -9.89 -15.40 -5.55
CA PHE A 19 -8.70 -14.56 -5.62
C PHE A 19 -7.91 -14.90 -6.89
N MET A 20 -7.23 -13.90 -7.44
CA MET A 20 -6.41 -14.03 -8.63
C MET A 20 -5.06 -13.36 -8.41
N LYS A 21 -4.04 -14.17 -8.19
CA LYS A 21 -2.64 -13.73 -8.15
C LYS A 21 -2.18 -13.38 -9.56
N HIS A 22 -1.33 -12.37 -9.70
CA HIS A 22 -0.72 -12.09 -10.99
C HIS A 22 0.05 -13.33 -11.50
N PRO A 23 -0.16 -13.79 -12.74
CA PRO A 23 0.35 -15.07 -13.22
C PRO A 23 1.89 -15.12 -13.31
N LEU A 24 2.53 -13.95 -13.36
CA LEU A 24 3.99 -13.81 -13.40
C LEU A 24 4.59 -13.40 -12.05
N PHE A 25 3.88 -13.59 -10.93
CA PHE A 25 4.43 -13.31 -9.60
C PHE A 25 5.72 -14.10 -9.35
N ASP A 26 6.79 -13.39 -9.02
CA ASP A 26 8.09 -13.95 -8.64
C ASP A 26 8.34 -13.66 -7.16
N LYS A 27 8.23 -14.70 -6.33
CA LYS A 27 8.43 -14.61 -4.88
C LYS A 27 9.88 -14.29 -4.49
N THR A 28 10.85 -14.68 -5.31
CA THR A 28 12.28 -14.46 -5.01
C THR A 28 12.66 -13.01 -5.23
N LYS A 29 12.11 -12.38 -6.28
CA LYS A 29 12.39 -10.98 -6.61
C LYS A 29 11.33 -9.99 -6.12
N PHE A 30 10.22 -10.49 -5.58
CA PHE A 30 9.04 -9.71 -5.21
C PHE A 30 8.47 -8.90 -6.40
N ILE A 31 8.59 -9.45 -7.61
CA ILE A 31 8.12 -8.80 -8.84
C ILE A 31 6.72 -9.31 -9.18
N ASN A 32 5.86 -8.42 -9.66
CA ASN A 32 4.45 -8.68 -9.91
C ASN A 32 3.67 -9.15 -8.67
N ASP A 33 4.03 -8.62 -7.49
CA ASP A 33 3.38 -8.94 -6.23
C ASP A 33 2.05 -8.19 -6.07
N ILE A 34 1.05 -8.61 -6.85
CA ILE A 34 -0.29 -8.05 -6.84
C ILE A 34 -1.33 -9.16 -6.99
N CYS A 35 -2.47 -9.00 -6.31
CA CYS A 35 -3.58 -9.94 -6.31
C CYS A 35 -4.91 -9.18 -6.34
N LEU A 36 -5.89 -9.72 -7.06
CA LEU A 36 -7.29 -9.28 -6.98
C LEU A 36 -8.08 -10.24 -6.11
N ILE A 37 -8.92 -9.70 -5.22
CA ILE A 37 -9.85 -10.46 -4.40
C ILE A 37 -11.26 -10.05 -4.79
N ARG A 38 -12.09 -11.04 -5.14
CA ARG A 38 -13.51 -10.84 -5.44
C ARG A 38 -14.34 -11.25 -4.24
N LEU A 39 -15.16 -10.32 -3.76
CA LEU A 39 -16.12 -10.56 -2.69
C LEU A 39 -17.29 -11.39 -3.21
N ALA A 40 -17.85 -12.25 -2.35
CA ALA A 40 -19.00 -13.11 -2.66
C ALA A 40 -20.32 -12.34 -2.86
N GLU A 41 -20.37 -11.10 -2.37
CA GLU A 41 -21.52 -10.22 -2.50
C GLU A 41 -21.08 -8.76 -2.63
N ASN A 42 -21.97 -7.95 -3.20
CA ASN A 42 -21.74 -6.53 -3.37
C ASN A 42 -21.83 -5.81 -2.02
N VAL A 43 -20.87 -4.93 -1.76
CA VAL A 43 -20.85 -4.07 -0.58
C VAL A 43 -21.49 -2.73 -0.90
N THR A 44 -22.48 -2.34 -0.10
CA THR A 44 -23.09 -1.02 -0.21
C THR A 44 -22.18 0.03 0.42
N PHE A 45 -21.83 1.07 -0.34
CA PHE A 45 -20.99 2.15 0.16
C PHE A 45 -21.70 2.94 1.26
N SER A 46 -20.92 3.42 2.21
CA SER A 46 -21.35 4.24 3.34
C SER A 46 -20.29 5.29 3.64
N ASP A 47 -20.48 6.09 4.67
CA ASP A 47 -19.43 7.02 5.10
C ASP A 47 -18.16 6.34 5.61
N TYR A 48 -18.25 5.06 6.00
CA TYR A 48 -17.13 4.26 6.51
C TYR A 48 -16.60 3.24 5.49
N ILE A 49 -17.29 3.06 4.36
CA ILE A 49 -16.91 2.11 3.31
C ILE A 49 -16.97 2.82 1.96
N LYS A 50 -15.81 3.20 1.42
CA LYS A 50 -15.68 3.83 0.10
C LYS A 50 -14.46 3.23 -0.62
N PRO A 51 -14.54 3.03 -1.95
CA PRO A 51 -13.39 2.59 -2.72
C PRO A 51 -12.34 3.70 -2.82
N ILE A 52 -11.07 3.31 -2.86
CA ILE A 52 -9.97 4.21 -3.26
C ILE A 52 -9.96 4.37 -4.79
N CYS A 53 -9.46 5.50 -5.30
CA CYS A 53 -9.28 5.64 -6.73
C CYS A 53 -8.08 4.83 -7.23
N LEU A 54 -8.17 4.31 -8.45
CA LEU A 54 -7.01 3.78 -9.17
C LEU A 54 -6.34 4.89 -10.00
N PRO A 55 -5.04 4.74 -10.35
CA PRO A 55 -4.35 5.70 -11.20
C PRO A 55 -4.97 5.78 -12.60
N SER A 56 -5.21 7.00 -13.09
CA SER A 56 -5.62 7.27 -14.46
C SER A 56 -4.44 7.20 -15.44
N GLU A 57 -4.71 6.97 -16.73
CA GLU A 57 -3.65 6.92 -17.75
C GLU A 57 -2.78 8.19 -17.78
N VAL A 58 -3.34 9.36 -17.46
CA VAL A 58 -2.61 10.63 -17.42
C VAL A 58 -1.62 10.64 -16.25
N GLU A 59 -2.05 10.20 -15.07
CA GLU A 59 -1.17 10.07 -13.89
C GLU A 59 -0.05 9.05 -14.10
N THR A 60 -0.28 8.02 -14.94
CA THR A 60 0.75 7.01 -15.22
C THR A 60 1.87 7.49 -16.14
N LYS A 61 1.65 8.56 -16.94
CA LYS A 61 2.57 8.97 -18.01
C LYS A 61 3.46 10.17 -17.65
N GLU A 62 3.07 11.02 -16.69
CA GLU A 62 3.64 12.37 -16.62
C GLU A 62 4.52 12.70 -15.40
N GLN A 63 4.64 11.86 -14.37
CA GLN A 63 5.41 12.25 -13.19
C GLN A 63 6.28 11.12 -12.64
N SER A 64 7.57 11.41 -12.50
CA SER A 64 8.37 10.68 -11.52
C SER A 64 7.73 10.89 -10.16
N THR A 65 7.35 9.81 -9.51
CA THR A 65 6.81 9.84 -8.14
C THR A 65 7.91 10.00 -7.10
N GLU A 66 9.19 10.01 -7.50
CA GLU A 66 10.32 10.19 -6.58
C GLU A 66 10.19 11.51 -5.81
N GLN A 67 10.61 11.49 -4.54
CA GLN A 67 10.53 12.63 -3.62
C GLN A 67 9.10 13.13 -3.35
N THR A 68 8.08 12.36 -3.73
CA THR A 68 6.68 12.68 -3.42
C THR A 68 6.30 12.05 -2.08
N ASN A 69 5.62 12.83 -1.23
CA ASN A 69 5.02 12.32 0.00
C ASN A 69 3.78 11.49 -0.30
N MET A 70 3.66 10.37 0.38
CA MET A 70 2.57 9.40 0.28
C MET A 70 2.20 8.91 1.67
N THR A 71 1.05 8.25 1.78
CA THR A 71 0.55 7.73 3.05
C THR A 71 0.45 6.22 2.98
N VAL A 72 0.94 5.56 4.02
CA VAL A 72 0.64 4.15 4.31
C VAL A 72 -0.29 4.11 5.50
N ALA A 73 -1.29 3.24 5.48
CA ALA A 73 -2.18 3.03 6.61
C ALA A 73 -2.44 1.54 6.85
N GLY A 74 -2.54 1.15 8.11
CA GLY A 74 -2.76 -0.25 8.49
C GLY A 74 -2.78 -0.48 9.99
N TRP A 75 -2.85 -1.77 10.34
CA TRP A 75 -2.84 -2.29 11.70
C TRP A 75 -1.63 -3.21 11.96
N GLY A 76 -0.58 -3.08 11.14
CA GLY A 76 0.68 -3.74 11.39
C GLY A 76 1.27 -3.38 12.74
N ALA A 77 2.23 -4.20 13.17
CA ALA A 77 2.96 -4.02 14.41
C ALA A 77 3.55 -2.61 14.51
N LEU A 78 3.62 -2.06 15.72
CA LEU A 78 4.24 -0.76 15.95
C LEU A 78 5.77 -0.85 16.15
N GLU A 79 6.28 -2.08 16.18
CA GLU A 79 7.66 -2.47 16.43
C GLU A 79 8.00 -3.71 15.58
N SER A 80 9.27 -4.10 15.56
CA SER A 80 9.77 -5.17 14.67
C SER A 80 9.24 -6.55 15.00
N ASP A 81 8.81 -6.79 16.24
CA ASP A 81 8.17 -8.02 16.68
C ASP A 81 6.64 -7.93 16.52
N PRO A 82 6.02 -8.75 15.64
CA PRO A 82 4.59 -8.72 15.42
C PRO A 82 3.75 -9.12 16.66
N GLU A 83 4.34 -9.79 17.66
CA GLU A 83 3.61 -10.24 18.86
C GLU A 83 3.65 -9.22 20.01
N THR A 84 4.50 -8.21 19.97
CA THR A 84 4.69 -7.31 21.13
C THR A 84 3.68 -6.17 21.17
N ARG A 85 3.32 -5.59 20.02
CA ARG A 85 2.46 -4.39 20.01
C ARG A 85 1.68 -4.17 18.70
N LEU A 86 0.54 -4.83 18.58
CA LEU A 86 -0.45 -4.54 17.52
C LEU A 86 -1.37 -3.38 17.94
N PRO A 87 -1.61 -2.38 17.07
CA PRO A 87 -2.51 -1.28 17.39
C PRO A 87 -3.98 -1.72 17.33
N HIS A 88 -4.79 -1.22 18.27
CA HIS A 88 -6.25 -1.39 18.24
C HIS A 88 -6.97 -0.36 17.37
N VAL A 89 -6.28 0.71 16.99
CA VAL A 89 -6.79 1.81 16.15
C VAL A 89 -5.94 1.86 14.90
N LEU A 90 -6.57 2.09 13.73
CA LEU A 90 -5.86 2.26 12.47
C LEU A 90 -4.75 3.29 12.63
N GLN A 91 -3.55 2.95 12.18
CA GLN A 91 -2.43 3.88 12.10
C GLN A 91 -2.26 4.38 10.67
N GLU A 92 -1.69 5.56 10.53
CA GLU A 92 -1.19 6.08 9.27
C GLU A 92 0.17 6.73 9.47
N VAL A 93 1.01 6.68 8.44
CA VAL A 93 2.33 7.30 8.43
C VAL A 93 2.60 7.91 7.06
N GLU A 94 3.20 9.10 7.07
CA GLU A 94 3.72 9.72 5.86
C GLU A 94 5.07 9.09 5.50
N VAL A 95 5.21 8.69 4.24
CA VAL A 95 6.44 8.17 3.66
C VAL A 95 6.80 8.97 2.43
N VAL A 96 8.09 9.02 2.11
CA VAL A 96 8.58 9.61 0.86
C VAL A 96 8.84 8.47 -0.13
N VAL A 97 8.68 8.71 -1.43
CA VAL A 97 9.16 7.79 -2.46
C VAL A 97 10.64 8.04 -2.74
N TRP A 98 11.43 6.97 -2.71
CA TRP A 98 12.87 7.00 -2.92
C TRP A 98 13.18 6.35 -4.27
N THR A 99 14.41 6.52 -4.75
CA THR A 99 14.86 5.83 -5.95
C THR A 99 14.88 4.32 -5.69
N THR A 100 14.56 3.51 -6.70
CA THR A 100 14.69 2.06 -6.57
C THR A 100 16.13 1.63 -6.28
N VAL A 101 17.12 2.38 -6.78
CA VAL A 101 18.55 2.17 -6.47
C VAL A 101 18.82 2.22 -4.97
N TYR A 102 18.17 3.12 -4.23
CA TYR A 102 18.31 3.17 -2.77
C TYR A 102 17.87 1.86 -2.12
N CYS A 103 16.66 1.40 -2.42
CA CYS A 103 16.18 0.12 -1.91
C CYS A 103 17.05 -1.06 -2.39
N GLN A 104 17.54 -1.07 -3.63
CA GLN A 104 18.44 -2.13 -4.13
C GLN A 104 19.70 -2.26 -3.26
N LEU A 105 20.30 -1.13 -2.87
CA LEU A 105 21.48 -1.11 -2.01
C LEU A 105 21.16 -1.59 -0.60
N ILE A 106 20.00 -1.19 -0.05
CA ILE A 106 19.55 -1.52 1.31
C ILE A 106 19.14 -2.99 1.44
N PHE A 107 18.44 -3.53 0.44
CA PHE A 107 17.97 -4.93 0.43
C PHE A 107 18.97 -5.92 -0.19
N GLY A 108 19.98 -5.44 -0.92
CA GLY A 108 20.91 -6.31 -1.65
C GLY A 108 20.23 -7.13 -2.76
N ILE A 109 19.14 -6.61 -3.34
CA ILE A 109 18.38 -7.25 -4.41
C ILE A 109 18.34 -6.39 -5.68
N GLU A 110 18.08 -7.03 -6.81
CA GLU A 110 17.73 -6.31 -8.04
C GLU A 110 16.25 -5.90 -8.00
N MET A 111 15.96 -4.62 -8.22
CA MET A 111 14.60 -4.11 -8.30
C MET A 111 14.25 -3.69 -9.71
N ASP A 112 13.02 -3.97 -10.11
CA ASP A 112 12.44 -3.52 -11.36
C ASP A 112 11.68 -2.21 -11.13
N ARG A 113 12.28 -1.07 -11.52
CA ARG A 113 11.66 0.26 -11.33
C ARG A 113 10.30 0.44 -12.00
N GLU A 114 10.02 -0.33 -13.04
CA GLU A 114 8.75 -0.28 -13.77
C GLU A 114 7.68 -1.03 -12.99
N ARG A 115 8.01 -2.06 -12.23
CA ARG A 115 7.04 -2.91 -11.51
C ARG A 115 7.01 -2.69 -10.01
N GLN A 116 8.06 -2.09 -9.46
CA GLN A 116 8.27 -1.89 -8.04
C GLN A 116 8.51 -0.41 -7.72
N MET A 117 8.13 -0.01 -6.51
CA MET A 117 8.42 1.30 -5.92
C MET A 117 9.19 1.11 -4.62
N CYS A 118 10.01 2.10 -4.29
CA CYS A 118 10.72 2.20 -3.03
C CYS A 118 10.13 3.38 -2.26
N ALA A 119 9.63 3.17 -1.04
CA ALA A 119 9.16 4.27 -0.20
C ALA A 119 9.40 3.96 1.27
N GLY A 120 9.65 5.01 2.06
CA GLY A 120 9.92 4.92 3.48
C GLY A 120 9.93 6.30 4.10
N GLY A 121 9.74 6.35 5.41
CA GLY A 121 9.88 7.58 6.17
C GLY A 121 11.34 8.03 6.26
N LEU A 122 11.51 9.30 6.65
CA LEU A 122 12.84 9.88 6.83
C LEU A 122 13.46 9.49 8.17
N GLU A 123 12.61 9.18 9.15
CA GLU A 123 13.04 8.72 10.47
C GLU A 123 12.99 7.18 10.56
N PRO A 124 13.74 6.58 11.51
CA PRO A 124 13.62 5.17 11.85
C PRO A 124 12.18 4.74 12.14
N ALA A 125 11.86 3.48 11.86
CA ALA A 125 10.55 2.88 12.10
C ALA A 125 9.35 3.54 11.40
N GLN A 126 9.55 4.53 10.52
CA GLN A 126 8.46 5.15 9.76
C GLN A 126 8.25 4.41 8.43
N GLY A 127 7.27 3.52 8.38
CA GLY A 127 6.91 2.78 7.16
C GLY A 127 5.99 1.61 7.47
N PRO A 128 5.69 0.78 6.45
CA PRO A 128 4.97 -0.47 6.67
C PRO A 128 5.74 -1.40 7.61
N CYS A 129 5.00 -2.06 8.48
CA CYS A 129 5.51 -2.97 9.50
C CYS A 129 5.00 -4.40 9.26
N PRO A 130 5.51 -5.40 10.01
CA PRO A 130 4.90 -6.74 10.01
C PRO A 130 3.39 -6.66 10.25
N GLY A 131 2.60 -7.18 9.31
CA GLY A 131 1.12 -7.11 9.35
C GLY A 131 0.50 -6.10 8.37
N ASP A 132 1.26 -5.13 7.84
CA ASP A 132 0.78 -4.20 6.80
C ASP A 132 0.93 -4.75 5.37
N SER A 133 1.42 -5.98 5.20
CA SER A 133 1.63 -6.61 3.89
C SER A 133 0.32 -6.69 3.10
N GLY A 134 0.37 -6.29 1.82
CA GLY A 134 -0.81 -6.12 0.97
C GLY A 134 -1.58 -4.80 1.20
N GLY A 135 -1.17 -3.99 2.18
CA GLY A 135 -1.75 -2.68 2.48
C GLY A 135 -1.47 -1.61 1.41
N PRO A 136 -2.17 -0.47 1.46
CA PRO A 136 -2.10 0.55 0.43
C PRO A 136 -0.94 1.52 0.64
N LEU A 137 -0.29 1.92 -0.46
CA LEU A 137 0.44 3.18 -0.57
C LEU A 137 -0.44 4.17 -1.33
N MET A 138 -0.78 5.27 -0.67
CA MET A 138 -1.81 6.21 -1.12
C MET A 138 -1.21 7.57 -1.44
N TYR A 139 -1.65 8.17 -2.53
CA TYR A 139 -1.31 9.52 -2.93
C TYR A 139 -2.55 10.41 -2.90
N HIS A 140 -2.46 11.54 -2.21
CA HIS A 140 -3.52 12.55 -2.19
C HIS A 140 -3.41 13.47 -3.40
N ASN A 141 -4.13 13.14 -4.48
CA ASN A 141 -4.13 13.94 -5.70
C ASN A 141 -5.16 15.08 -5.59
N THR A 142 -4.69 16.32 -5.70
CA THR A 142 -5.51 17.55 -5.69
C THR A 142 -5.69 18.18 -7.09
N THR A 143 -5.18 17.51 -8.13
CA THR A 143 -5.27 17.99 -9.52
C THR A 143 -6.68 17.83 -10.06
N GLY A 144 -7.24 18.93 -10.60
CA GLY A 144 -8.49 18.89 -11.38
C GLY A 144 -9.78 18.82 -10.55
N GLY A 145 -9.75 19.05 -9.23
CA GLY A 145 -10.98 19.08 -8.42
C GLY A 145 -10.75 18.92 -6.92
N PRO A 146 -11.80 18.54 -6.15
CA PRO A 146 -11.63 18.18 -4.75
C PRO A 146 -10.66 17.00 -4.65
N GLY A 147 -9.71 17.10 -3.71
CA GLY A 147 -8.65 16.10 -3.56
C GLY A 147 -9.20 14.68 -3.39
N ARG A 148 -8.52 13.72 -4.00
CA ARG A 148 -8.87 12.29 -3.95
C ARG A 148 -7.67 11.45 -3.54
N GLN A 149 -7.94 10.34 -2.84
CA GLN A 149 -6.91 9.35 -2.51
C GLN A 149 -6.78 8.35 -3.65
N VAL A 150 -5.54 8.13 -4.10
CA VAL A 150 -5.19 7.24 -5.21
C VAL A 150 -4.29 6.13 -4.73
N LEU A 151 -4.63 4.88 -5.04
CA LEU A 151 -3.78 3.73 -4.77
C LEU A 151 -2.63 3.69 -5.78
N VAL A 152 -1.42 3.98 -5.33
CA VAL A 152 -0.24 4.04 -6.20
C VAL A 152 0.68 2.82 -6.01
N GLY A 153 0.64 2.20 -4.83
CA GLY A 153 1.41 1.00 -4.53
C GLY A 153 0.68 0.04 -3.59
N VAL A 154 1.15 -1.21 -3.57
CA VAL A 154 0.72 -2.25 -2.62
C VAL A 154 1.95 -2.75 -1.86
N VAL A 155 1.91 -2.75 -0.52
CA VAL A 155 3.03 -3.18 0.34
C VAL A 155 3.40 -4.63 0.00
N SER A 156 4.65 -4.88 -0.39
CA SER A 156 5.12 -6.21 -0.80
C SER A 156 6.15 -6.77 0.20
N ALA A 157 7.30 -6.11 0.31
CA ALA A 157 8.40 -6.54 1.18
C ALA A 157 9.05 -5.33 1.85
N GLY A 158 9.71 -5.53 2.98
CA GLY A 158 10.36 -4.44 3.70
C GLY A 158 11.19 -4.97 4.86
N TYR A 159 12.02 -4.09 5.42
CA TYR A 159 12.65 -4.38 6.71
C TYR A 159 11.61 -4.20 7.83
N PRO A 160 11.76 -4.91 8.97
CA PRO A 160 10.95 -4.64 10.14
C PRO A 160 11.09 -3.18 10.56
N CYS A 161 9.98 -2.52 10.85
CA CYS A 161 10.04 -1.19 11.44
C CYS A 161 10.57 -1.31 12.88
N THR A 162 11.78 -0.82 13.11
CA THR A 162 12.40 -0.85 14.44
C THR A 162 12.99 0.51 14.77
N GLN A 163 12.88 0.91 16.04
CA GLN A 163 13.57 2.09 16.54
C GLN A 163 15.01 1.79 16.98
N GLU A 164 15.40 0.51 17.03
CA GLU A 164 16.77 0.10 17.39
C GLU A 164 17.76 0.33 16.25
N ASP A 165 17.29 0.28 15.00
CA ASP A 165 18.09 0.61 13.82
C ASP A 165 17.83 2.08 13.43
N PRO A 166 18.83 2.97 13.51
CA PRO A 166 18.67 4.37 13.12
C PRO A 166 18.59 4.58 11.60
N THR A 167 18.65 3.51 10.81
CA THR A 167 18.53 3.58 9.35
C THR A 167 17.06 3.74 8.96
N PRO A 168 16.74 4.67 8.04
CA PRO A 168 15.42 4.72 7.40
C PRO A 168 15.04 3.33 6.91
N SER A 169 13.81 2.90 7.21
CA SER A 169 13.32 1.56 6.87
C SER A 169 12.43 1.65 5.63
N PRO A 170 12.99 1.64 4.41
CA PRO A 170 12.17 1.64 3.23
C PRO A 170 11.45 0.30 3.09
N ALA A 171 10.37 0.31 2.32
CA ALA A 171 9.66 -0.85 1.86
C ALA A 171 9.55 -0.84 0.33
N ILE A 172 9.42 -2.03 -0.22
CA ILE A 172 9.14 -2.31 -1.61
C ILE A 172 7.64 -2.46 -1.78
N PHE A 173 7.10 -1.76 -2.78
CA PHE A 173 5.69 -1.80 -3.14
C PHE A 173 5.55 -2.26 -4.58
N ALA A 174 4.51 -3.04 -4.89
CA ALA A 174 4.12 -3.29 -6.28
C ALA A 174 3.50 -2.01 -6.88
N ARG A 175 4.00 -1.55 -8.03
CA ARG A 175 3.58 -0.31 -8.69
C ARG A 175 2.23 -0.49 -9.38
N VAL A 176 1.16 0.06 -8.82
CA VAL A 176 -0.21 -0.17 -9.31
C VAL A 176 -0.43 0.33 -10.73
N SER A 177 0.17 1.48 -11.10
CA SER A 177 0.04 2.03 -12.46
C SER A 177 0.44 1.04 -13.55
N THR A 178 1.47 0.24 -13.32
CA THR A 178 1.97 -0.77 -14.26
C THR A 178 1.02 -1.94 -14.43
N PHE A 179 0.24 -2.26 -13.40
CA PHE A 179 -0.71 -3.36 -13.41
C PHE A 179 -2.11 -2.94 -13.85
N MET A 180 -2.37 -1.66 -14.14
CA MET A 180 -3.69 -1.18 -14.55
C MET A 180 -4.31 -1.95 -15.73
N PRO A 181 -3.58 -2.25 -16.83
CA PRO A 181 -4.14 -3.08 -17.90
C PRO A 181 -4.57 -4.47 -17.43
N TRP A 182 -3.77 -5.11 -16.55
CA TRP A 182 -4.09 -6.41 -15.99
C TRP A 182 -5.27 -6.34 -15.03
N ILE A 183 -5.34 -5.32 -14.17
CA ILE A 183 -6.47 -5.09 -13.25
C ILE A 183 -7.76 -4.94 -14.06
N LEU A 184 -7.79 -4.03 -15.02
CA LEU A 184 -8.98 -3.73 -15.83
C LEU A 184 -9.47 -4.93 -16.65
N ASN A 185 -8.56 -5.78 -17.13
CA ASN A 185 -8.92 -6.98 -17.88
C ASN A 185 -9.50 -8.11 -17.00
N ASN A 186 -9.28 -8.07 -15.68
CA ASN A 186 -9.69 -9.14 -14.77
C ASN A 186 -10.78 -8.73 -13.76
N ILE A 187 -11.09 -7.44 -13.62
CA ILE A 187 -12.28 -7.00 -12.91
C ILE A 187 -13.52 -7.24 -13.79
N ARG A 188 -14.56 -7.83 -13.20
CA ARG A 188 -15.87 -7.97 -13.81
C ARG A 188 -16.81 -7.00 -13.11
N LEU A 189 -17.32 -6.02 -13.85
CA LEU A 189 -18.39 -5.12 -13.41
C LEU A 189 -19.71 -5.88 -13.25
#